data_AF-A0A2U3LKQ4-F1
#
_entry.id   AF-A0A2U3LKQ4-F1
#
_cell.length_a   1.000
_cell.length_b   1.000
_cell.length_c   1.000
_cell.angle_alpha   90.00
_cell.angle_beta   90.00
_cell.angle_gamma   90.00
#
_symmetry.space_group_name_H-M   'P 1'
#
loop_
_entity.id
_entity.type
_entity.pdbx_description
1 polymer ?
#
loop_
_entity_poly.entity_id
_entity_poly.type
_entity_poly.pdbx_seq_one_letter_code
_entity_poly.pdbx_strand_id
1 'polypeptide(L)'
;MRLFKQARDTYEFSEYALSRYATQVRNSWLGEHLDAHTVQTLTKRAFNAVSRIAYGKAKKVRFKGKRGLHSVEGKSQGSAIKWKDDHVVWSRIETRFFG
;
A
#
# COMPACT_ATOMS: atom_id res chain seq x y z
N MET A 1 -21.64 11.85 16.72
CA MET A 1 -21.09 11.42 15.42
C MET A 1 -20.85 12.58 14.43
N ARG A 2 -21.69 13.64 14.38
CA ARG A 2 -21.57 14.75 13.41
C ARG A 2 -20.27 15.59 13.51
N LEU A 3 -19.87 15.97 14.73
CA LEU A 3 -18.64 16.75 14.97
C LEU A 3 -17.36 16.00 14.56
N PHE A 4 -17.30 14.70 14.84
CA PHE A 4 -16.16 13.86 14.43
C PHE A 4 -16.06 13.76 12.89
N LYS A 5 -17.19 13.63 12.19
CA LYS A 5 -17.21 13.66 10.73
C LYS A 5 -16.76 15.03 10.19
N GLN A 6 -17.28 16.13 10.73
CA GLN A 6 -16.85 17.47 10.33
C GLN A 6 -15.35 17.68 10.53
N ALA A 7 -14.80 17.31 11.69
CA ALA A 7 -13.36 17.40 11.93
C ALA A 7 -12.56 16.61 10.89
N ARG A 8 -13.00 15.38 10.56
CA ARG A 8 -12.35 14.60 9.51
C ARG A 8 -12.41 15.27 8.15
N ASP A 9 -13.55 15.85 7.79
CA ASP A 9 -13.72 16.55 6.51
C ASP A 9 -12.80 17.80 6.46
N THR A 10 -12.70 18.57 7.55
CA THR A 10 -11.83 19.76 7.66
C THR A 10 -10.34 19.45 7.50
N TYR A 11 -9.88 18.31 8.02
CA TYR A 11 -8.47 17.89 7.92
C TYR A 11 -8.22 16.90 6.78
N GLU A 12 -9.15 16.78 5.82
CA GLU A 12 -9.07 15.84 4.70
C GLU A 12 -8.79 14.38 5.12
N PHE A 13 -9.26 13.97 6.29
CA PHE A 13 -9.07 12.63 6.83
C PHE A 13 -10.08 11.63 6.22
N SER A 14 -9.88 11.33 4.94
CA SER A 14 -10.69 10.42 4.13
C SER A 14 -9.85 9.50 3.25
N GLU A 15 -10.41 8.35 2.86
CA GLU A 15 -9.75 7.44 1.91
C GLU A 15 -9.52 8.12 0.57
N TYR A 16 -10.45 8.99 0.16
CA TYR A 16 -10.36 9.75 -1.08
C TYR A 16 -9.15 10.69 -1.09
N ALA A 17 -8.99 11.50 -0.05
CA ALA A 17 -7.85 12.42 0.06
C ALA A 17 -6.51 11.67 0.09
N LEU A 18 -6.44 10.56 0.85
CA LEU A 18 -5.23 9.73 0.87
C LEU A 18 -4.95 9.09 -0.51
N SER A 19 -5.99 8.67 -1.23
CA SER A 19 -5.85 8.11 -2.59
C SER A 19 -5.38 9.14 -3.60
N ARG A 20 -5.84 10.40 -3.49
CA ARG A 20 -5.34 11.51 -4.31
C ARG A 20 -3.86 11.75 -4.06
N TYR A 21 -3.45 11.81 -2.79
CA TYR A 21 -2.05 11.94 -2.42
C TYR A 21 -1.20 10.74 -2.91
N ALA A 22 -1.69 9.52 -2.75
CA ALA A 22 -0.99 8.31 -3.20
C ALA A 22 -0.81 8.29 -4.74
N THR A 23 -1.78 8.82 -5.49
CA THR A 23 -1.65 9.00 -6.94
C THR A 23 -0.54 9.99 -7.29
N GLN A 24 -0.42 11.10 -6.55
CA GLN A 24 0.68 12.06 -6.73
C GLN A 24 2.03 11.42 -6.42
N VAL A 25 2.13 10.66 -5.33
CA VAL A 25 3.35 9.90 -4.97
C VAL A 25 3.71 8.88 -6.05
N ARG A 26 2.72 8.23 -6.65
CA ARG A 26 2.94 7.32 -7.78
C ARG A 26 3.52 8.05 -9.00
N ASN A 27 3.25 9.33 -9.21
CA ASN A 27 3.87 10.07 -10.33
C ASN A 27 5.37 10.37 -10.12
N SER A 28 5.99 9.85 -9.06
CA SER A 28 7.44 9.88 -8.84
C SER A 28 8.11 8.57 -9.30
N TRP A 29 9.43 8.44 -9.05
CA TRP A 29 10.21 7.21 -9.25
C TRP A 29 9.56 5.94 -8.64
N LEU A 30 8.71 6.10 -7.62
CA LEU A 30 7.96 4.99 -7.04
C LEU A 30 6.96 4.37 -8.03
N GLY A 31 6.33 5.13 -8.93
CA GLY A 31 5.39 4.57 -9.91
C GLY A 31 6.03 3.85 -11.08
N GLU A 32 7.34 3.99 -11.27
CA GLU A 32 8.10 3.14 -12.20
C GLU A 32 8.17 1.69 -11.68
N HIS A 33 8.05 1.52 -10.36
CA HIS A 33 8.20 0.24 -9.66
C HIS A 33 6.90 -0.29 -9.05
N LEU A 34 5.91 0.58 -8.82
CA LEU A 34 4.63 0.24 -8.21
C LEU A 34 3.47 0.52 -9.19
N ASP A 35 2.73 -0.53 -9.52
CA ASP A 35 1.53 -0.41 -10.35
C ASP A 35 0.37 0.27 -9.58
N ALA A 36 -0.59 0.79 -10.34
CA ALA A 36 -1.72 1.54 -9.78
C ALA A 36 -2.58 0.69 -8.81
N HIS A 37 -2.72 -0.62 -9.05
CA HIS A 37 -3.51 -1.49 -8.19
C HIS A 37 -2.80 -1.78 -6.86
N THR A 38 -1.48 -1.94 -6.89
CA THR A 38 -0.66 -2.05 -5.68
C THR A 38 -0.74 -0.78 -4.85
N VAL A 39 -0.60 0.40 -5.46
CA VAL A 39 -0.73 1.70 -4.77
C VAL A 39 -2.13 1.86 -4.15
N GLN A 40 -3.20 1.52 -4.87
CA GLN A 40 -4.57 1.57 -4.35
C GLN A 40 -4.75 0.64 -3.13
N THR A 41 -4.20 -0.57 -3.20
CA THR A 41 -4.32 -1.56 -2.13
C THR A 41 -3.57 -1.12 -0.87
N LEU A 42 -2.35 -0.60 -1.03
CA LEU A 42 -1.55 -0.04 0.06
C LEU A 42 -2.26 1.16 0.71
N THR A 43 -2.82 2.04 -0.11
CA THR A 43 -3.57 3.22 0.35
C THR A 43 -4.74 2.81 1.23
N LYS A 44 -5.57 1.87 0.76
CA LYS A 44 -6.71 1.34 1.52
C LYS A 44 -6.28 0.68 2.83
N ARG A 45 -5.20 -0.11 2.81
CA ARG A 45 -4.64 -0.73 4.02
C ARG A 45 -4.16 0.30 5.03
N ALA A 46 -3.41 1.31 4.59
CA ALA A 46 -2.93 2.38 5.44
C ALA A 46 -4.10 3.17 6.07
N PHE A 47 -5.10 3.54 5.26
CA PHE A 47 -6.28 4.24 5.74
C PHE A 47 -7.06 3.41 6.78
N ASN A 48 -7.30 2.13 6.51
CA ASN A 48 -7.98 1.24 7.45
C ASN A 48 -7.22 1.10 8.77
N ALA A 49 -5.90 0.97 8.72
CA ALA A 49 -5.06 0.86 9.90
C ALA A 49 -5.18 2.12 10.78
N VAL A 50 -5.04 3.31 10.21
CA VAL A 50 -5.14 4.57 10.96
C VAL A 50 -6.58 4.84 11.43
N SER A 51 -7.58 4.49 10.61
CA SER A 51 -9.00 4.60 10.99
C SER A 51 -9.31 3.80 12.25
N ARG A 52 -8.68 2.63 12.46
CA ARG A 52 -8.86 1.87 13.71
C ARG A 52 -8.41 2.66 14.93
N ILE A 53 -7.34 3.46 14.85
CA ILE A 53 -6.95 4.37 15.95
C ILE A 53 -8.04 5.42 16.15
N ALA A 54 -8.46 6.07 15.06
CA ALA A 54 -9.45 7.15 15.11
C ALA A 54 -10.80 6.71 15.71
N TYR A 55 -11.18 5.45 15.55
CA TYR A 55 -12.38 4.85 16.15
C TYR A 55 -12.14 4.16 17.51
N GLY A 56 -10.96 4.33 18.13
CA GLY A 56 -10.64 3.72 19.42
C GLY A 56 -10.48 2.19 19.39
N LYS A 57 -10.38 1.58 18.20
CA LYS A 57 -10.24 0.13 17.98
C LYS A 57 -8.78 -0.34 17.97
N ALA A 58 -7.82 0.58 18.08
CA ALA A 58 -6.39 0.29 18.16
C ALA A 58 -5.66 1.41 18.90
N LYS A 59 -4.57 1.08 19.61
CA LYS A 59 -3.72 2.06 20.31
C LYS A 59 -2.61 2.63 19.43
N LYS A 60 -2.12 1.84 18.47
CA LYS A 60 -0.99 2.20 17.59
C LYS A 60 -1.05 1.40 16.29
N VAL A 61 -0.59 2.01 15.20
CA VAL A 61 -0.34 1.35 13.92
C VAL A 61 1.17 1.17 13.76
N ARG A 62 1.58 -0.01 13.31
CA ARG A 62 2.97 -0.32 12.99
C ARG A 62 3.11 -0.53 11.49
N PHE A 63 3.67 0.46 10.79
CA PHE A 63 4.10 0.30 9.41
C PHE A 63 5.45 -0.42 9.35
N LYS A 64 5.61 -1.35 8.42
CA LYS A 64 6.87 -2.09 8.23
C LYS A 64 7.89 -1.18 7.53
N GLY A 65 9.10 -1.12 8.08
CA GLY A 65 10.22 -0.39 7.46
C GLY A 65 10.96 -1.23 6.41
N LYS A 66 12.02 -0.66 5.81
CA LYS A 66 12.79 -1.25 4.69
C LYS A 66 13.25 -2.70 4.90
N ARG A 67 13.59 -3.08 6.14
CA ARG A 67 14.08 -4.44 6.49
C ARG A 67 12.99 -5.47 6.79
N GLY A 68 11.71 -5.09 6.71
CA GLY A 68 10.58 -5.91 7.17
C GLY A 68 9.59 -6.32 6.09
N LEU A 69 9.96 -6.16 4.81
CA LEU A 69 9.15 -6.56 3.67
C LEU A 69 9.59 -7.97 3.22
N HIS A 70 8.89 -8.99 3.71
CA HIS A 70 9.15 -10.39 3.38
C HIS A 70 8.09 -10.98 2.43
N SER A 71 7.06 -10.21 2.11
CA SER A 71 5.99 -10.61 1.20
C SER A 71 5.36 -9.37 0.55
N VAL A 72 4.88 -9.54 -0.68
CA VAL A 72 4.16 -8.52 -1.45
C VAL A 72 2.86 -9.14 -1.93
N GLU A 73 1.74 -8.46 -1.67
CA GLU A 73 0.42 -8.95 -2.06
C GLU A 73 -0.06 -8.19 -3.29
N GLY A 74 -0.21 -8.91 -4.40
CA GLY A 74 -0.74 -8.39 -5.65
C GLY A 74 -2.26 -8.58 -5.74
N LYS A 75 -2.97 -7.60 -6.32
CA LYS A 75 -4.44 -7.67 -6.53
C LYS A 75 -4.84 -8.63 -7.66
N SER A 76 -3.89 -9.02 -8.53
CA SER A 76 -4.10 -9.96 -9.64
C SER A 76 -2.93 -10.94 -9.75
N GLN A 77 -3.14 -12.09 -10.42
CA GLN A 77 -2.08 -13.07 -10.65
C GLN A 77 -0.87 -12.49 -11.41
N GLY A 78 -1.01 -11.40 -12.18
CA GLY A 78 0.11 -10.72 -12.84
C GLY A 78 0.96 -9.84 -11.91
N SER A 79 0.41 -9.46 -10.76
CA SER A 79 1.05 -8.54 -9.80
C SER A 79 1.73 -9.28 -8.63
N ALA A 80 1.58 -10.60 -8.58
CA ALA A 80 2.16 -11.45 -7.55
C ALA A 80 3.63 -11.77 -7.87
N ILE A 81 4.45 -11.92 -6.82
CA ILE A 81 5.78 -12.54 -6.94
C ILE A 81 5.56 -14.01 -7.29
N LYS A 82 6.16 -14.48 -8.40
CA LYS A 82 6.08 -15.87 -8.85
C LYS A 82 7.45 -16.51 -8.78
N TRP A 83 7.48 -17.79 -8.40
CA TRP A 83 8.63 -18.66 -8.63
C TRP A 83 8.39 -19.42 -9.94
N LYS A 84 9.35 -19.36 -10.86
CA LYS A 84 9.32 -20.10 -12.11
C LYS A 84 10.64 -20.82 -12.27
N ASP A 85 10.59 -22.15 -12.17
CA ASP A 85 11.74 -23.06 -12.27
C ASP A 85 12.89 -22.68 -11.30
N ASP A 86 13.84 -21.87 -11.76
CA ASP A 86 15.06 -21.44 -11.08
C ASP A 86 15.11 -19.93 -10.74
N HIS A 87 14.03 -19.18 -10.99
CA HIS A 87 14.02 -17.73 -10.83
C HIS A 87 12.72 -17.17 -10.26
N VAL A 88 12.86 -15.97 -9.69
CA VAL A 88 11.73 -15.14 -9.26
C VAL A 88 11.33 -14.22 -10.40
N VAL A 89 10.05 -14.20 -10.73
CA VAL A 89 9.42 -13.26 -11.66
C VAL A 89 8.53 -12.31 -10.87
N TRP A 90 8.80 -11.00 -10.97
CA TRP A 90 7.93 -9.97 -10.42
C TRP A 90 7.92 -8.73 -11.32
N SER A 91 6.77 -8.40 -11.88
CA SER A 91 6.64 -7.31 -12.87
C SER A 91 7.65 -7.48 -14.03
N ARG A 92 8.59 -6.54 -14.22
CA ARG A 92 9.67 -6.59 -15.23
C ARG A 92 10.99 -7.17 -14.71
N ILE A 93 11.01 -7.69 -13.48
CA ILE A 93 12.22 -8.19 -12.84
C ILE A 93 12.23 -9.72 -12.92
N GLU A 94 13.29 -10.27 -13.49
CA GLU A 94 13.63 -11.69 -13.47
C GLU A 94 14.96 -11.87 -12.73
N THR A 95 14.94 -12.59 -11.60
CA THR A 95 16.16 -12.85 -10.82
C THR A 95 16.42 -14.35 -10.78
N ARG A 96 17.44 -14.82 -11.51
CA ARG A 96 17.92 -16.20 -11.47
C ARG A 96 18.78 -16.43 -10.24
N PHE A 97 18.44 -17.44 -9.47
CA PHE A 97 19.31 -17.92 -8.40
C PHE A 97 20.17 -19.04 -8.99
N PHE A 98 21.41 -18.72 -9.32
CA PHE A 98 22.41 -19.75 -9.60
C PHE A 98 22.78 -20.41 -8.27
N GLY A 99 22.56 -21.71 -8.18
CA GLY A 99 23.09 -22.56 -7.11
C GLY A 99 24.59 -22.75 -7.23
#